data_AF-A0A2H5UWK4-F1
#
_entry.id   AF-A0A2H5UWK4-F1
#
_cell.length_a   1.000
_cell.length_b   1.000
_cell.length_c   1.000
_cell.angle_alpha   90.00
_cell.angle_beta   90.00
_cell.angle_gamma   90.00
#
_symmetry.space_group_name_H-M   'P 1'
#
loop_
_entity.id
_entity.type
_entity.pdbx_description
1 polymer ?
#
loop_
_entity_poly.entity_id
_entity_poly.type
_entity_poly.pdbx_seq_one_letter_code
_entity_poly.pdbx_strand_id
1 'polypeptide(L)'
;MKVTVKVEGEIPNTLLRYGKMRVPPIIMSVAKRRGGKISMKFEGEALSLKVDRYGRISLPPHVIEKARDKDRIFIESVDGDVRIYFQ
;
A
#
# COMPACT_ATOMS: atom_id res chain seq x y z
N MET A 1 0.35 -17.98 -10.05
CA MET A 1 -0.16 -16.96 -9.11
C MET A 1 -1.08 -16.02 -9.88
N LYS A 2 -2.29 -15.74 -9.40
CA LYS A 2 -3.26 -14.91 -10.13
C LYS A 2 -3.23 -13.49 -9.57
N VAL A 3 -2.46 -12.60 -10.23
CA VAL A 3 -2.52 -11.17 -9.97
C VAL A 3 -3.88 -10.69 -10.45
N THR A 4 -4.69 -10.17 -9.53
CA THR A 4 -6.05 -9.71 -9.85
C THR A 4 -6.03 -8.23 -10.30
N VAL A 5 -5.13 -7.43 -9.73
CA VAL A 5 -4.97 -6.01 -10.05
C VAL A 5 -3.51 -5.63 -9.86
N LYS A 6 -2.96 -4.85 -10.80
CA LYS A 6 -1.71 -4.13 -10.65
C LYS A 6 -1.96 -2.66 -10.97
N VAL A 7 -1.66 -1.79 -10.01
CA VAL A 7 -1.71 -0.33 -10.18
C VAL A 7 -0.29 0.19 -10.09
N GLU A 8 0.13 0.94 -11.09
CA GLU A 8 1.38 1.70 -11.11
C GLU A 8 1.02 3.18 -11.03
N GLY A 9 1.78 3.94 -10.26
CA GLY A 9 1.64 5.38 -10.19
C GLY A 9 2.87 6.05 -9.63
N GLU A 10 2.92 7.37 -9.77
CA GLU A 10 3.90 8.20 -9.08
C GLU A 10 3.66 8.17 -7.58
N ILE A 11 4.73 8.28 -6.81
CA ILE A 11 4.63 8.39 -5.35
C ILE A 11 3.96 9.73 -5.01
N PRO A 12 2.79 9.73 -4.35
CA PRO A 12 2.12 10.99 -4.01
C PRO A 12 2.97 11.79 -3.02
N ASN A 13 3.14 13.10 -3.25
CA ASN A 13 3.83 14.00 -2.30
C ASN A 13 3.25 13.94 -0.87
N THR A 14 1.96 13.65 -0.75
CA THR A 14 1.28 13.46 0.54
C THR A 14 1.79 12.23 1.30
N LEU A 15 2.22 11.19 0.60
CA LEU A 15 2.84 10.00 1.19
C LEU A 15 4.23 10.33 1.72
N LEU A 16 5.04 11.06 0.96
CA LEU A 16 6.38 11.48 1.40
C LEU A 16 6.34 12.46 2.58
N ARG A 17 5.32 13.35 2.60
CA ARG A 17 5.19 14.39 3.62
C ARG A 17 4.51 13.91 4.91
N TYR A 18 3.51 13.05 4.81
CA TYR A 18 2.66 12.66 5.95
C TYR A 18 2.64 11.17 6.24
N GLY A 19 3.29 10.35 5.41
CA GLY A 19 3.24 8.90 5.52
C GLY A 19 1.88 8.29 5.20
N LYS A 20 0.96 9.06 4.59
CA LYS A 20 -0.41 8.61 4.35
C LYS A 20 -0.73 8.57 2.88
N MET A 21 -1.35 7.48 2.46
CA MET A 21 -1.80 7.28 1.08
C MET A 21 -3.23 6.77 1.07
N ARG A 22 -4.02 7.25 0.11
CA ARG A 22 -5.35 6.70 -0.18
C ARG A 22 -5.19 5.43 -0.99
N VAL A 23 -5.81 4.33 -0.55
CA VAL A 23 -5.81 3.09 -1.31
C VAL A 23 -6.92 3.09 -2.36
N PRO A 24 -6.73 2.43 -3.52
CA PRO A 24 -7.77 2.27 -4.52
C PRO A 24 -9.04 1.61 -3.96
N PRO A 25 -10.25 1.91 -4.48
CA PRO A 25 -11.50 1.33 -4.00
C PRO A 25 -11.52 -0.20 -3.99
N ILE A 26 -10.86 -0.84 -4.97
CA ILE A 26 -10.73 -2.31 -5.03
C ILE A 26 -9.97 -2.87 -3.83
N ILE A 27 -8.91 -2.18 -3.40
CA ILE A 27 -8.11 -2.52 -2.21
C ILE A 27 -8.92 -2.29 -0.94
N MET A 28 -9.72 -1.22 -0.90
CA MET A 28 -10.63 -0.96 0.22
C MET A 28 -11.65 -2.09 0.41
N SER A 29 -12.21 -2.62 -0.68
CA SER A 29 -13.12 -3.77 -0.65
C SER A 29 -12.44 -5.03 -0.11
N VAL A 30 -11.19 -5.29 -0.50
CA VAL A 30 -10.38 -6.40 0.02
C VAL A 30 -10.10 -6.21 1.52
N ALA A 31 -9.71 -5.00 1.93
CA ALA A 31 -9.44 -4.68 3.33
C ALA A 31 -10.66 -4.87 4.22
N LYS A 32 -11.86 -4.45 3.76
CA LYS A 32 -13.12 -4.65 4.50
C LYS A 32 -13.39 -6.12 4.81
N ARG A 33 -13.10 -7.04 3.87
CA ARG A 33 -13.24 -8.49 4.09
C ARG A 33 -12.25 -9.04 5.13
N ARG A 34 -11.14 -8.34 5.37
CA ARG A 34 -10.06 -8.71 6.30
C ARG A 34 -10.00 -7.82 7.55
N GLY A 35 -11.16 -7.32 8.01
CA GLY A 35 -11.24 -6.52 9.24
C GLY A 35 -10.57 -5.13 9.15
N GLY A 36 -10.50 -4.56 7.94
CA GLY A 36 -9.88 -3.26 7.69
C GLY A 36 -8.35 -3.29 7.65
N LYS A 37 -7.73 -4.46 7.51
CA LYS A 37 -6.28 -4.61 7.38
C LYS A 37 -5.88 -5.04 5.98
N ILE A 38 -4.71 -4.59 5.55
CA ILE A 38 -4.04 -5.07 4.34
C ILE A 38 -2.63 -5.51 4.69
N SER A 39 -2.16 -6.53 3.99
CA SER A 39 -0.75 -6.88 3.99
C SER A 39 0.00 -5.88 3.09
N MET A 40 1.24 -5.60 3.41
CA MET A 40 2.20 -4.88 2.55
C MET A 40 3.49 -5.69 2.59
N LYS A 41 4.13 -5.87 1.45
CA LYS A 41 5.46 -6.47 1.39
C LYS A 41 6.45 -5.42 0.94
N PHE A 42 7.34 -4.99 1.81
CA PHE A 42 8.34 -3.97 1.51
C PHE A 42 9.75 -4.55 1.71
N GLU A 43 10.57 -4.60 0.65
CA GLU A 43 11.93 -5.17 0.67
C GLU A 43 12.05 -6.57 1.30
N GLY A 44 11.00 -7.39 1.20
CA GLY A 44 10.97 -8.74 1.80
C GLY A 44 10.28 -8.80 3.16
N GLU A 45 10.11 -7.67 3.85
CA GLU A 45 9.37 -7.57 5.10
C GLU A 45 7.86 -7.56 4.84
N ALA A 46 7.11 -8.36 5.61
CA ALA A 46 5.65 -8.35 5.58
C ALA A 46 5.10 -7.49 6.73
N LEU A 47 4.40 -6.42 6.36
CA LEU A 47 3.80 -5.46 7.28
C LEU A 47 2.28 -5.55 7.20
N SER A 48 1.60 -5.45 8.34
CA SER A 48 0.13 -5.33 8.37
C SER A 48 -0.26 -3.88 8.56
N LEU A 49 -0.91 -3.29 7.57
CA LEU A 49 -1.37 -1.90 7.60
C LEU A 49 -2.88 -1.85 7.85
N LYS A 50 -3.29 -0.91 8.71
CA LYS A 50 -4.70 -0.63 8.95
C LYS A 50 -5.20 0.42 7.95
N VAL A 51 -6.34 0.14 7.33
CA VAL A 51 -7.09 1.08 6.49
C VAL A 51 -8.04 1.85 7.41
N ASP A 52 -7.96 3.18 7.37
CA ASP A 52 -8.85 4.06 8.12
C ASP A 52 -10.25 4.18 7.49
N ARG A 53 -11.16 4.89 8.16
CA ARG A 53 -12.54 5.12 7.69
C ARG A 53 -12.62 5.87 6.35
N TYR A 54 -11.55 6.52 5.93
CA TYR A 54 -11.45 7.29 4.68
C TYR A 54 -10.76 6.50 3.56
N GLY A 55 -10.41 5.24 3.80
CA GLY A 55 -9.68 4.42 2.84
C GLY A 55 -8.21 4.82 2.72
N ARG A 56 -7.58 5.29 3.81
CA ARG A 56 -6.16 5.62 3.84
C ARG A 56 -5.37 4.63 4.68
N ILE A 57 -4.12 4.43 4.30
CA ILE A 57 -3.13 3.70 5.08
C ILE A 57 -2.05 4.65 5.56
N SER A 58 -1.48 4.35 6.72
CA SER A 58 -0.28 5.01 7.23
C SER A 58 0.90 4.07 7.07
N LEU A 59 1.96 4.52 6.40
CA LEU A 59 3.21 3.77 6.29
C LEU A 59 4.08 4.00 7.53
N PRO A 60 4.84 2.98 7.99
CA PRO A 60 5.85 3.16 9.01
C PRO A 60 6.96 4.15 8.58
N PRO A 61 7.61 4.86 9.53
CA PRO A 61 8.67 5.83 9.22
C PRO A 61 9.80 5.28 8.34
N HIS A 62 10.29 4.09 8.63
CA HIS A 62 11.38 3.45 7.86
C HIS A 62 10.99 3.15 6.40
N VAL A 63 9.70 2.91 6.12
CA VAL A 63 9.20 2.72 4.75
C VAL A 63 9.15 4.06 4.01
N ILE A 64 8.74 5.13 4.70
CA ILE A 64 8.67 6.49 4.12
C ILE A 64 10.08 6.98 3.76
N GLU A 65 11.05 6.79 4.65
CA GLU A 65 12.44 7.17 4.42
C GLU A 65 12.99 6.52 3.15
N LYS A 66 12.79 5.21 2.99
CA LYS A 66 13.25 4.48 1.81
C LYS A 66 12.43 4.78 0.55
N ALA A 67 11.17 5.19 0.69
CA ALA A 67 10.34 5.63 -0.43
C ALA A 67 10.72 7.02 -0.97
N ARG A 68 11.54 7.81 -0.25
CA ARG A 68 11.99 9.14 -0.73
C ARG A 68 12.93 9.05 -1.93
N ASP A 69 13.71 7.98 -2.01
CA ASP A 69 14.69 7.76 -3.09
C ASP A 69 14.10 6.96 -4.26
N LYS A 70 12.75 6.93 -4.36
CA LYS A 70 11.97 6.14 -5.30
C LYS A 70 11.07 7.07 -6.11
N ASP A 71 10.79 6.72 -7.34
CA ASP A 71 9.94 7.52 -8.23
C ASP A 71 8.55 6.91 -8.40
N ARG A 72 8.43 5.59 -8.22
CA ARG A 72 7.20 4.86 -8.51
C ARG A 72 6.70 4.04 -7.33
N ILE A 73 5.38 3.91 -7.25
CA ILE A 73 4.70 2.99 -6.36
C ILE A 73 3.89 1.97 -7.15
N PHE A 74 3.98 0.72 -6.74
CA PHE A 74 3.22 -0.39 -7.28
C PHE A 74 2.32 -0.96 -6.20
N ILE A 75 1.04 -1.09 -6.51
CA ILE A 75 0.05 -1.73 -5.64
C ILE A 75 -0.52 -2.93 -6.40
N GLU A 76 -0.23 -4.12 -5.91
CA GLU A 76 -0.69 -5.37 -6.49
C GLU A 76 -1.68 -6.07 -5.55
N SER A 77 -2.72 -6.68 -6.11
CA SER A 77 -3.56 -7.63 -5.37
C SER A 77 -3.33 -9.04 -5.89
N VAL A 78 -2.88 -9.93 -5.02
CA VAL A 78 -2.53 -11.32 -5.31
C VAL A 78 -3.23 -12.22 -4.30
N ASP A 79 -4.12 -13.09 -4.75
CA ASP A 79 -4.86 -14.04 -3.90
C ASP A 79 -5.57 -13.38 -2.70
N GLY A 80 -6.06 -12.16 -2.89
CA GLY A 80 -6.72 -11.37 -1.85
C GLY A 80 -5.78 -10.71 -0.84
N ASP A 81 -4.48 -10.89 -0.99
CA ASP A 81 -3.47 -10.05 -0.35
C ASP A 81 -3.19 -8.83 -1.19
N VAL A 82 -2.81 -7.75 -0.51
CA VAL A 82 -2.36 -6.51 -1.14
C VAL A 82 -0.86 -6.48 -0.94
N ARG A 83 -0.16 -5.95 -1.92
CA ARG A 83 1.30 -5.81 -1.90
C ARG A 83 1.60 -4.41 -2.41
N ILE A 84 2.46 -3.69 -1.69
CA ILE A 84 2.84 -2.32 -2.02
C ILE A 84 4.36 -2.30 -2.10
N TYR A 85 4.88 -1.86 -3.23
CA TYR A 85 6.32 -1.80 -3.51
C TYR A 85 6.68 -0.43 -4.06
N PHE A 86 7.93 -0.02 -3.86
CA PHE A 86 8.48 1.24 -4.36
C PHE A 86 9.67 0.92 -5.26
N GLN A 87 9.76 1.54 -6.43
CA GLN A 87 10.89 1.42 -7.35
C GLN A 87 11.52 2.78 -7.60
#